data_AF-A0A0P4R5F4-F1
#
_entry.id   AF-A0A0P4R5F4-F1
#
_cell.length_a   1.000
_cell.length_b   1.000
_cell.length_c   1.000
_cell.angle_alpha   90.00
_cell.angle_beta   90.00
_cell.angle_gamma   90.00
#
_symmetry.space_group_name_H-M   'P 1'
#
loop_
_entity.id
_entity.type
_entity.pdbx_description
1 polymer ?
#
loop_
_entity_poly.entity_id
_entity_poly.type
_entity_poly.pdbx_seq_one_letter_code
_entity_poly.pdbx_strand_id
1 'polypeptide(L)'
;MIYLIGGPPRVGKSTLAWMLLDRAGLPGCPTDALVSMLQRAAPEHGVRHGTHPDKAVPAQPFLIEFIRASAEALDDSDPEDGYVIEGDIVTPAAATAAAGLGLPLASVFLGNAKLTPEHLRTAPDWLEGADDTTYREIATWVRDQSTALREACAVSGHVYIELGTGDTQGLERAYSTLVEWT
;
A
#
# COMPACT_ATOMS: atom_id res chain seq x y z
N MET A 1 3.32 0.49 -17.06
CA MET A 1 3.86 -0.07 -15.79
C MET A 1 2.81 -0.02 -14.67
N ILE A 2 2.72 -1.04 -13.81
CA ILE A 2 1.90 -1.01 -12.59
C ILE A 2 2.76 -0.67 -11.37
N TYR A 3 2.39 0.35 -10.62
CA TYR A 3 3.09 0.79 -9.41
C TYR A 3 2.32 0.34 -8.16
N LEU A 4 2.93 -0.57 -7.38
CA LEU A 4 2.33 -1.12 -6.17
C LEU A 4 2.93 -0.45 -4.93
N ILE A 5 2.07 0.16 -4.10
CA ILE A 5 2.48 0.81 -2.85
C ILE A 5 1.80 0.10 -1.68
N GLY A 6 2.58 -0.67 -0.91
CA GLY A 6 2.10 -1.40 0.26
C GLY A 6 2.56 -0.81 1.59
N GLY A 7 1.91 -1.21 2.68
CA GLY A 7 2.26 -0.74 4.03
C GLY A 7 1.08 -0.59 4.99
N PRO A 8 1.32 -0.61 6.31
CA PRO A 8 0.25 -0.37 7.29
C PRO A 8 -0.29 1.07 7.19
N PRO A 9 -1.41 1.39 7.86
CA PRO A 9 -1.93 2.75 7.92
C PRO A 9 -0.91 3.78 8.41
N ARG A 10 -1.06 5.03 7.95
CA ARG A 10 -0.29 6.20 8.42
C ARG A 10 1.23 6.20 8.17
N VAL A 11 1.71 5.33 7.27
CA VAL A 11 3.13 5.31 6.84
C VAL A 11 3.40 6.10 5.55
N GLY A 12 2.44 6.90 5.04
CA GLY A 12 2.67 7.76 3.88
C GLY A 12 2.36 7.16 2.51
N LYS A 13 1.69 6.00 2.43
CA LYS A 13 1.29 5.37 1.15
C LYS A 13 0.51 6.31 0.23
N SER A 14 -0.57 6.88 0.73
CA SER A 14 -1.41 7.78 -0.07
C SER A 14 -0.64 9.04 -0.45
N THR A 15 0.28 9.54 0.39
CA THR A 15 1.17 10.65 0.02
C THR A 15 2.08 10.28 -1.17
N LEU A 16 2.68 9.09 -1.15
CA LEU A 16 3.50 8.61 -2.26
C LEU A 16 2.67 8.38 -3.54
N ALA A 17 1.46 7.82 -3.40
CA ALA A 17 0.55 7.64 -4.52
C ALA A 17 0.18 9.01 -5.13
N TRP A 18 -0.14 10.01 -4.30
CA TRP A 18 -0.37 11.37 -4.76
C TRP A 18 0.83 11.97 -5.50
N MET A 19 2.06 11.69 -5.07
CA MET A 19 3.25 12.13 -5.80
C MET A 19 3.32 11.54 -7.21
N LEU A 20 2.96 10.27 -7.41
CA LEU A 20 2.90 9.66 -8.76
C LEU A 20 1.76 10.22 -9.59
N LEU A 21 0.57 10.39 -8.99
CA LEU A 21 -0.59 10.95 -9.67
C LEU A 21 -0.32 12.39 -10.15
N ASP A 22 0.26 13.22 -9.29
CA ASP A 22 0.48 14.64 -9.57
C ASP A 22 1.72 14.89 -10.45
N ARG A 23 2.85 14.25 -10.14
CA ARG A 23 4.14 14.54 -10.80
C ARG A 23 4.35 13.74 -12.08
N ALA A 24 3.87 12.50 -12.12
CA ALA A 24 4.00 11.63 -13.29
C ALA A 24 2.69 11.54 -14.11
N GLY A 25 1.61 12.19 -13.67
CA GLY A 25 0.33 12.20 -14.40
C GLY A 25 -0.38 10.84 -14.44
N LEU A 26 0.00 9.91 -13.56
CA LEU A 26 -0.50 8.53 -13.61
C LEU A 26 -1.88 8.41 -12.95
N PRO A 27 -2.82 7.64 -13.51
CA PRO A 27 -4.03 7.26 -12.78
C PRO A 27 -3.70 6.33 -11.61
N GLY A 28 -4.64 6.21 -10.66
CA GLY A 28 -4.49 5.22 -9.59
C GLY A 28 -5.73 4.98 -8.75
N CYS A 29 -5.68 3.92 -7.96
CA CYS A 29 -6.78 3.48 -7.11
C CYS A 29 -6.29 3.06 -5.72
N PRO A 30 -6.87 3.60 -4.62
CA PRO A 30 -6.67 3.06 -3.29
C PRO A 30 -7.45 1.77 -3.12
N THR A 31 -6.81 0.73 -2.58
CA THR A 31 -7.47 -0.57 -2.38
C THR A 31 -8.58 -0.53 -1.34
N ASP A 32 -8.68 0.52 -0.51
CA ASP A 32 -9.80 0.70 0.41
C ASP A 32 -11.14 0.81 -0.34
N ALA A 33 -11.15 1.38 -1.54
CA ALA A 33 -12.34 1.41 -2.39
C ALA A 33 -12.72 0.00 -2.87
N LEU A 34 -11.74 -0.79 -3.31
CA LEU A 34 -11.91 -2.19 -3.71
C LEU A 34 -12.44 -3.05 -2.55
N VAL A 35 -11.80 -2.96 -1.38
CA VAL A 35 -12.21 -3.68 -0.17
C VAL A 35 -13.61 -3.29 0.27
N SER A 36 -13.91 -1.98 0.27
CA SER A 36 -15.24 -1.47 0.63
C SER A 36 -16.33 -1.90 -0.35
N MET A 37 -16.01 -1.99 -1.64
CA MET A 37 -16.91 -2.51 -2.66
C MET A 37 -17.18 -4.00 -2.42
N LEU A 38 -16.12 -4.81 -2.28
CA LEU A 38 -16.25 -6.26 -2.08
C LEU A 38 -17.01 -6.61 -0.80
N GLN A 39 -16.73 -5.90 0.31
CA GLN A 39 -17.46 -6.10 1.56
C GLN A 39 -18.97 -5.90 1.41
N ARG A 40 -19.41 -4.99 0.52
CA ARG A 40 -20.83 -4.66 0.32
C ARG A 40 -21.48 -5.51 -0.77
N ALA A 41 -20.77 -5.73 -1.88
CA ALA A 41 -21.30 -6.35 -3.08
C ALA A 41 -21.14 -7.87 -3.09
N ALA A 42 -20.14 -8.41 -2.39
CA ALA A 42 -19.84 -9.83 -2.36
C ALA A 42 -19.31 -10.28 -0.96
N PRO A 43 -20.11 -10.07 0.12
CA PRO A 43 -19.70 -10.35 1.49
C PRO A 43 -19.33 -11.82 1.76
N GLU A 44 -19.82 -12.76 0.96
CA GLU A 44 -19.53 -14.20 1.03
C GLU A 44 -18.04 -14.52 0.90
N HIS A 45 -17.23 -13.62 0.32
CA HIS A 45 -15.79 -13.79 0.20
C HIS A 45 -15.00 -13.36 1.45
N GLY A 46 -15.67 -12.83 2.47
CA GLY A 46 -15.04 -12.50 3.75
C GLY A 46 -14.03 -11.34 3.71
N VAL A 47 -14.02 -10.56 2.62
CA VAL A 47 -13.25 -9.31 2.49
C VAL A 47 -13.85 -8.25 3.43
N ARG A 48 -13.02 -7.68 4.29
CA ARG A 48 -13.45 -6.81 5.39
C ARG A 48 -12.62 -5.53 5.43
N HIS A 49 -13.26 -4.38 5.50
CA HIS A 49 -12.62 -3.09 5.76
C HIS A 49 -12.28 -2.95 7.26
N GLY A 50 -11.30 -2.11 7.57
CA GLY A 50 -10.86 -1.84 8.95
C GLY A 50 -9.57 -2.59 9.34
N THR A 51 -9.31 -2.64 10.64
CA THR A 51 -8.04 -3.12 11.20
C THR A 51 -8.12 -4.61 11.51
N HIS A 52 -7.85 -5.45 10.50
CA HIS A 52 -7.81 -6.91 10.64
C HIS A 52 -6.42 -7.45 10.27
N PRO A 53 -5.75 -8.24 11.14
CA PRO A 53 -4.42 -8.78 10.83
C PRO A 53 -4.38 -9.64 9.56
N ASP A 54 -5.49 -10.30 9.24
CA ASP A 54 -5.65 -11.19 8.09
C ASP A 54 -6.32 -10.50 6.88
N LYS A 55 -6.57 -9.18 6.90
CA LYS A 55 -7.34 -8.44 5.87
C LYS A 55 -6.91 -8.75 4.44
N ALA A 56 -5.60 -8.86 4.21
CA ALA A 56 -5.04 -9.09 2.88
C ALA A 56 -5.35 -10.49 2.33
N VAL A 57 -5.53 -11.50 3.18
CA VAL A 57 -5.70 -12.91 2.78
C VAL A 57 -6.96 -13.11 1.91
N PRO A 58 -8.19 -12.76 2.36
CA PRO A 58 -9.37 -12.92 1.53
C PRO A 58 -9.40 -11.96 0.34
N ALA A 59 -8.69 -10.82 0.42
CA ALA A 59 -8.64 -9.82 -0.64
C ALA A 59 -7.64 -10.16 -1.76
N GLN A 60 -6.68 -11.06 -1.49
CA GLN A 60 -5.55 -11.33 -2.39
C GLN A 60 -5.98 -11.78 -3.79
N PRO A 61 -6.94 -12.72 -3.99
CA PRO A 61 -7.35 -13.12 -5.33
C PRO A 61 -7.91 -11.94 -6.15
N PHE A 62 -8.70 -11.08 -5.51
CA PHE A 62 -9.27 -9.90 -6.14
C PHE A 62 -8.23 -8.83 -6.46
N LEU A 63 -7.25 -8.64 -5.58
CA LEU A 63 -6.15 -7.72 -5.83
C LEU A 63 -5.31 -8.17 -7.03
N ILE A 64 -4.99 -9.46 -7.14
CA ILE A 64 -4.21 -10.00 -8.28
C ILE A 64 -4.97 -9.79 -9.60
N GLU A 65 -6.27 -10.09 -9.63
CA GLU A 65 -7.09 -9.85 -10.83
C GLU A 65 -7.24 -8.35 -11.12
N PHE A 66 -7.33 -7.49 -10.11
CA PHE A 66 -7.35 -6.04 -10.30
C PHE A 66 -6.02 -5.51 -10.88
N ILE A 67 -4.89 -6.00 -10.39
CA ILE A 67 -3.55 -5.68 -10.94
C ILE A 67 -3.48 -6.12 -12.41
N ARG A 68 -3.91 -7.35 -12.69
CA ARG A 68 -3.92 -7.92 -14.04
C ARG A 68 -4.80 -7.11 -14.99
N ALA A 69 -6.05 -6.84 -14.62
CA ALA A 69 -6.97 -6.05 -15.43
C ALA A 69 -6.45 -4.62 -15.67
N SER A 70 -5.79 -4.02 -14.67
CA SER A 70 -5.15 -2.72 -14.82
C SER A 70 -3.97 -2.77 -15.80
N ALA A 71 -3.16 -3.84 -15.74
CA ALA A 71 -2.04 -4.02 -16.67
C ALA A 71 -2.51 -4.27 -18.11
N GLU A 72 -3.55 -5.08 -18.31
CA GLU A 72 -4.15 -5.35 -19.63
C GLU A 72 -4.79 -4.11 -20.27
N ALA A 73 -5.12 -3.09 -19.47
CA ALA A 73 -5.69 -1.84 -19.94
C ALA A 73 -4.65 -0.80 -20.36
N LEU A 74 -3.36 -1.05 -20.09
CA LEU A 74 -2.29 -0.13 -20.47
C LEU A 74 -1.98 -0.21 -21.97
N ASP A 75 -1.55 0.91 -22.53
CA ASP A 75 -1.00 1.00 -23.88
C ASP A 75 0.48 0.59 -23.87
N ASP A 76 0.77 -0.65 -24.29
CA ASP A 76 2.13 -1.18 -24.40
C ASP A 76 3.04 -0.36 -25.34
N SER A 77 2.48 0.53 -26.17
CA SER A 77 3.25 1.41 -27.06
C SER A 77 3.66 2.73 -26.41
N ASP A 78 3.09 3.07 -25.26
CA ASP A 78 3.42 4.26 -24.48
C ASP A 78 4.24 3.87 -23.22
N PRO A 79 5.56 4.13 -23.19
CA PRO A 79 6.41 3.80 -22.05
C PRO A 79 6.06 4.60 -20.79
N GLU A 80 5.33 5.71 -20.91
CA GLU A 80 4.89 6.54 -19.79
C GLU A 80 3.53 6.06 -19.23
N ASP A 81 2.82 5.15 -19.92
CA ASP A 81 1.54 4.66 -19.45
C ASP A 81 1.70 3.74 -18.23
N GLY A 82 0.85 3.95 -17.24
CA GLY A 82 0.93 3.20 -16.00
C GLY A 82 -0.22 3.46 -15.04
N TYR A 83 -0.25 2.69 -13.97
CA TYR A 83 -1.34 2.73 -13.01
C TYR A 83 -0.85 2.49 -11.59
N VAL A 84 -1.29 3.31 -10.65
CA VAL A 84 -0.90 3.23 -9.24
C VAL A 84 -1.95 2.47 -8.44
N ILE A 85 -1.53 1.48 -7.66
CA ILE A 85 -2.38 0.73 -6.74
C ILE A 85 -1.75 0.81 -5.34
N GLU A 86 -2.46 1.41 -4.40
CA GLU A 86 -1.96 1.64 -3.04
C GLU A 86 -2.90 1.09 -1.97
N GLY A 87 -2.34 0.50 -0.92
CA GLY A 87 -3.11 0.22 0.29
C GLY A 87 -2.53 -0.89 1.16
N ASP A 88 -3.23 -1.20 2.24
CA ASP A 88 -2.76 -2.16 3.25
C ASP A 88 -2.97 -3.63 2.86
N ILE A 89 -3.80 -3.92 1.84
CA ILE A 89 -3.91 -5.26 1.23
C ILE A 89 -2.85 -5.51 0.15
N VAL A 90 -2.11 -4.47 -0.27
CA VAL A 90 -0.96 -4.59 -1.17
C VAL A 90 0.20 -5.15 -0.36
N THR A 91 0.52 -6.42 -0.58
CA THR A 91 1.55 -7.15 0.17
C THR A 91 2.71 -7.58 -0.73
N PRO A 92 3.90 -7.85 -0.17
CA PRO A 92 5.04 -8.40 -0.93
C PRO A 92 4.67 -9.73 -1.62
N ALA A 93 3.86 -10.55 -0.96
CA ALA A 93 3.37 -11.81 -1.54
C ALA A 93 2.47 -11.57 -2.78
N ALA A 94 1.58 -10.57 -2.74
CA ALA A 94 0.77 -10.21 -3.89
C ALA A 94 1.63 -9.66 -5.04
N ALA A 95 2.62 -8.82 -4.74
CA ALA A 95 3.56 -8.31 -5.75
C ALA A 95 4.39 -9.45 -6.39
N THR A 96 4.90 -10.40 -5.59
CA THR A 96 5.59 -11.59 -6.11
C THR A 96 4.68 -12.46 -6.97
N ALA A 97 3.43 -12.67 -6.55
CA ALA A 97 2.47 -13.45 -7.32
C ALA A 97 2.17 -12.78 -8.68
N ALA A 98 1.92 -11.47 -8.69
CA ALA A 98 1.72 -10.70 -9.92
C ALA A 98 2.96 -10.72 -10.82
N ALA A 99 4.17 -10.63 -10.25
CA ALA A 99 5.42 -10.69 -11.01
C ALA A 99 5.62 -12.08 -11.64
N GLY A 100 5.24 -13.14 -10.93
CA GLY A 100 5.26 -14.51 -11.43
C GLY A 100 4.30 -14.75 -12.61
N LEU A 101 3.31 -13.87 -12.81
CA LEU A 101 2.44 -13.85 -13.99
C LEU A 101 3.06 -13.06 -15.16
N GLY A 102 4.24 -12.48 -15.00
CA GLY A 102 4.92 -11.68 -16.02
C GLY A 102 4.35 -10.25 -16.18
N LEU A 103 3.59 -9.76 -15.20
CA LEU A 103 3.01 -8.42 -15.27
C LEU A 103 4.09 -7.34 -15.07
N PRO A 104 4.05 -6.23 -15.83
CA PRO A 104 5.03 -5.16 -15.73
C PRO A 104 4.77 -4.34 -14.46
N LEU A 105 5.54 -4.61 -13.40
CA LEU A 105 5.32 -3.98 -12.10
C LEU A 105 6.60 -3.46 -11.44
N ALA A 106 6.43 -2.35 -10.72
CA ALA A 106 7.37 -1.83 -9.74
C ALA A 106 6.65 -1.74 -8.39
N SER A 107 7.32 -2.11 -7.31
CA SER A 107 6.71 -2.15 -5.98
C SER A 107 7.60 -1.50 -4.92
N VAL A 108 6.95 -0.83 -3.97
CA VAL A 108 7.62 -0.34 -2.76
C VAL A 108 6.70 -0.52 -1.56
N PHE A 109 7.31 -0.88 -0.45
CA PHE A 109 6.63 -1.14 0.81
C PHE A 109 7.11 -0.16 1.86
N LEU A 110 6.17 0.58 2.45
CA LEU A 110 6.46 1.63 3.42
C LEU A 110 6.12 1.13 4.83
N GLY A 111 6.96 1.47 5.80
CA GLY A 111 6.71 1.16 7.21
C GLY A 111 7.18 2.28 8.13
N ASN A 112 6.72 2.23 9.39
CA ASN A 112 7.14 3.14 10.45
C ASN A 112 7.19 2.39 11.80
N ALA A 113 8.30 1.72 12.08
CA ALA A 113 8.57 1.00 13.33
C ALA A 113 8.75 1.93 14.53
N LYS A 114 8.81 3.25 14.32
CA LYS A 114 8.93 4.28 15.38
C LYS A 114 7.66 5.11 15.55
N LEU A 115 6.53 4.67 14.98
CA LEU A 115 5.28 5.39 15.06
C LEU A 115 4.79 5.51 16.52
N THR A 116 4.36 6.71 16.91
CA THR A 116 3.87 7.01 18.26
C THR A 116 2.40 7.46 18.20
N PRO A 117 1.68 7.43 19.34
CA PRO A 117 0.34 7.99 19.46
C PRO A 117 0.22 9.44 18.96
N GLU A 118 1.23 10.28 19.22
CA GLU A 118 1.26 11.69 18.82
C GLU A 118 1.23 11.82 17.30
N HIS A 119 1.92 10.94 16.57
CA HIS A 119 1.89 10.94 15.11
C HIS A 119 0.47 10.66 14.59
N LEU A 120 -0.26 9.72 15.19
CA LEU A 120 -1.64 9.40 14.79
C LEU A 120 -2.60 10.58 15.02
N ARG A 121 -2.42 11.36 16.09
CA ARG A 121 -3.28 12.51 16.41
C ARG A 121 -3.14 13.69 15.44
N THR A 122 -2.06 13.76 14.66
CA THR A 122 -1.77 14.91 13.78
C THR A 122 -2.51 14.89 12.44
N ALA A 123 -3.23 13.81 12.11
CA ALA A 123 -3.98 13.70 10.86
C ALA A 123 -5.50 13.54 11.13
N PRO A 124 -6.38 14.07 10.26
CA PRO A 124 -7.80 13.72 10.29
C PRO A 124 -7.95 12.20 10.17
N ASP A 125 -8.54 11.55 11.17
CA ASP A 125 -8.46 10.09 11.32
C ASP A 125 -9.77 9.45 11.78
N TRP A 126 -9.95 8.17 11.46
CA TRP A 126 -11.00 7.30 12.00
C TRP A 126 -10.84 7.05 13.51
N LEU A 127 -9.76 7.59 14.10
CA LEU A 127 -9.45 7.60 15.53
C LEU A 127 -9.84 8.92 16.23
N GLU A 128 -10.50 9.84 15.53
CA GLU A 128 -10.99 11.07 16.15
C GLU A 128 -11.98 10.74 17.28
N GLY A 129 -11.72 11.28 18.48
CA GLY A 129 -12.50 10.97 19.69
C GLY A 129 -12.15 9.65 20.38
N ALA A 130 -11.20 8.86 19.86
CA ALA A 130 -10.71 7.67 20.54
C ALA A 130 -9.91 8.03 21.80
N ASP A 131 -9.86 7.10 22.76
CA ASP A 131 -9.11 7.29 23.98
C ASP A 131 -7.61 7.02 23.80
N ASP A 132 -6.84 7.45 24.80
CA ASP A 132 -5.38 7.35 24.80
C ASP A 132 -4.86 5.90 24.69
N THR A 133 -5.65 4.94 25.17
CA THR A 133 -5.35 3.51 25.09
C THR A 133 -5.47 3.02 23.66
N THR A 134 -6.55 3.38 22.96
CA THR A 134 -6.78 3.04 21.56
C THR A 134 -5.63 3.57 20.69
N TYR A 135 -5.20 4.81 20.89
CA TYR A 135 -4.05 5.36 20.18
C TYR A 135 -2.75 4.57 20.40
N ARG A 136 -2.48 4.13 21.64
CA ARG A 136 -1.32 3.28 21.96
C ARG A 136 -1.41 1.90 21.32
N GLU A 137 -2.59 1.30 21.30
CA GLU A 137 -2.83 0.01 20.66
C GLU A 137 -2.60 0.08 19.15
N ILE A 138 -3.17 1.08 18.47
CA ILE A 138 -2.96 1.26 17.03
C ILE A 138 -1.50 1.60 16.72
N ALA A 139 -0.85 2.45 17.51
CA ALA A 139 0.57 2.74 17.31
C ALA A 139 1.45 1.49 17.47
N THR A 140 1.11 0.60 18.41
CA THR A 140 1.81 -0.68 18.58
C THR A 140 1.56 -1.60 17.40
N TRP A 141 0.29 -1.75 17.00
CA TRP A 141 -0.09 -2.56 15.86
C TRP A 141 0.60 -2.11 14.56
N VAL A 142 0.65 -0.81 14.26
CA VAL A 142 1.35 -0.30 13.06
C VAL A 142 2.86 -0.60 13.11
N ARG A 143 3.49 -0.49 14.27
CA ARG A 143 4.93 -0.82 14.43
C ARG A 143 5.20 -2.31 14.21
N ASP A 144 4.33 -3.17 14.74
CA ASP A 144 4.43 -4.62 14.57
C ASP A 144 4.24 -5.00 13.10
N GLN A 145 3.22 -4.43 12.44
CA GLN A 145 2.99 -4.64 11.00
C GLN A 145 4.16 -4.12 10.14
N SER A 146 4.73 -2.96 10.49
CA SER A 146 5.90 -2.41 9.78
C SER A 146 7.11 -3.34 9.90
N THR A 147 7.32 -3.92 11.09
CA THR A 147 8.41 -4.88 11.34
C THR A 147 8.22 -6.17 10.54
N ALA A 148 7.01 -6.75 10.59
CA ALA A 148 6.68 -7.96 9.83
C ALA A 148 6.77 -7.71 8.30
N LEU A 149 6.33 -6.54 7.84
CA LEU A 149 6.44 -6.16 6.44
C LEU A 149 7.88 -6.05 5.97
N ARG A 150 8.76 -5.45 6.79
CA ARG A 150 10.20 -5.37 6.49
C ARG A 150 10.82 -6.75 6.30
N GLU A 151 10.48 -7.69 7.18
CA GLU A 151 10.95 -9.08 7.09
C GLU A 151 10.41 -9.77 5.82
N ALA A 152 9.11 -9.61 5.54
CA ALA A 152 8.50 -10.16 4.33
C ALA A 152 9.15 -9.63 3.04
N CYS A 153 9.44 -8.32 2.99
CA CYS A 153 10.16 -7.70 1.86
C CYS A 153 11.56 -8.27 1.71
N ALA A 154 12.31 -8.42 2.80
CA ALA A 154 13.66 -8.99 2.78
C ALA A 154 13.67 -10.44 2.24
N VAL A 155 12.67 -11.25 2.61
CA VAL A 155 12.54 -12.64 2.11
C VAL A 155 12.21 -12.70 0.62
N SER A 156 11.39 -11.77 0.14
CA SER A 156 10.87 -11.76 -1.24
C SER A 156 11.67 -10.90 -2.21
N GLY A 157 12.67 -10.17 -1.72
CA GLY A 157 13.52 -9.28 -2.53
C GLY A 157 12.84 -7.95 -2.91
N HIS A 158 11.71 -7.59 -2.27
CA HIS A 158 11.03 -6.32 -2.52
C HIS A 158 11.66 -5.17 -1.73
N VAL A 159 11.48 -3.94 -2.22
CA VAL A 159 12.03 -2.75 -1.54
C VAL A 159 11.15 -2.36 -0.37
N TYR A 160 11.75 -2.28 0.82
CA TYR A 160 11.15 -1.71 2.01
C TYR A 160 11.81 -0.37 2.36
N ILE A 161 11.01 0.64 2.65
CA ILE A 161 11.49 1.96 3.11
C ILE A 161 10.87 2.26 4.47
N GLU A 162 11.75 2.41 5.46
CA GLU A 162 11.41 2.92 6.78
C GLU A 162 11.21 4.44 6.68
N LEU A 163 10.00 4.90 7.01
CA LEU A 163 9.65 6.31 7.03
C LEU A 163 9.44 6.78 8.47
N GLY A 164 10.16 7.84 8.83
CA GLY A 164 9.83 8.64 10.00
C GLY A 164 8.62 9.55 9.77
N THR A 165 8.11 10.15 10.83
CA THR A 165 7.06 11.17 10.72
C THR A 165 7.57 12.39 9.97
N GLY A 166 6.91 12.75 8.88
CA GLY A 166 7.33 13.86 8.02
C GLY A 166 8.62 13.59 7.24
N ASP A 167 9.02 12.33 7.07
CA ASP A 167 10.21 11.94 6.32
C ASP A 167 10.00 12.13 4.80
N THR A 168 10.04 13.40 4.38
CA THR A 168 9.96 13.82 2.98
C THR A 168 11.08 13.19 2.15
N GLN A 169 12.31 13.11 2.68
CA GLN A 169 13.41 12.47 1.97
C GLN A 169 13.15 10.98 1.74
N GLY A 170 12.57 10.28 2.71
CA GLY A 170 12.16 8.89 2.54
C GLY A 170 11.08 8.70 1.49
N LEU A 171 10.10 9.60 1.41
CA LEU A 171 9.10 9.61 0.35
C LEU A 171 9.72 9.87 -1.03
N GLU A 172 10.66 10.80 -1.15
CA GLU A 172 11.38 11.05 -2.41
C GLU A 172 12.22 9.83 -2.84
N ARG A 173 12.87 9.13 -1.89
CA ARG A 173 13.54 7.85 -2.18
C ARG A 173 12.56 6.80 -2.68
N ALA A 174 11.38 6.70 -2.07
CA ALA A 174 10.34 5.76 -2.49
C ALA A 174 9.80 6.08 -3.88
N TYR A 175 9.59 7.36 -4.17
CA TYR A 175 9.19 7.83 -5.50
C TYR A 175 10.24 7.47 -6.54
N SER A 176 11.50 7.82 -6.30
CA SER A 176 12.62 7.53 -7.21
C SER A 176 12.75 6.02 -7.46
N THR A 177 12.60 5.20 -6.40
CA THR A 177 12.61 3.73 -6.51
C THR A 177 11.54 3.21 -7.48
N LEU A 178 10.38 3.85 -7.55
CA LEU A 178 9.31 3.41 -8.44
C LEU A 178 9.55 3.86 -9.89
N VAL A 179 9.98 5.10 -10.10
CA VAL A 179 10.06 5.70 -11.45
C VAL A 179 11.41 5.51 -12.14
N GLU A 180 12.49 5.20 -11.42
CA GLU A 180 13.81 4.96 -12.05
C GLU A 180 13.96 3.54 -12.64
N TRP A 181 12.90 2.71 -12.56
CA TRP A 181 12.84 1.38 -13.17
C TRP A 181 12.26 1.36 -14.60
N THR A 182 11.84 2.51 -15.13
CA THR A 182 11.43 2.71 -16.53
C THR A 182 12.62 3.15 -17.38
#